data_AF-A0A6M4XAN9-F1
#
_entry.id   AF-A0A6M4XAN9-F1
#
_cell.length_a   1.000
_cell.length_b   1.000
_cell.length_c   1.000
_cell.angle_alpha   90.00
_cell.angle_beta   90.00
_cell.angle_gamma   90.00
#
_symmetry.space_group_name_H-M   'P 1'
#
loop_
_entity.id
_entity.type
_entity.pdbx_description
1 polymer ?
#
loop_
_entity_poly.entity_id
_entity_poly.type
_entity_poly.pdbx_seq_one_letter_code
_entity_poly.pdbx_strand_id
1 'polypeptide(L)' 'MDDLDEELPVLSFNSPGDYRLRIHARGRDIAVDLAPDEVTEWYLIQAWPAPAVPVTVRRSRDSYGASVRLH' A
#
# COMPACT_ATOMS: atom_id res chain seq x y z
N MET A 1 -6.00 -17.77 -8.49
CA MET A 1 -5.69 -17.14 -7.18
C MET A 1 -5.04 -18.20 -6.30
N ASP A 2 -4.07 -18.92 -6.85
CA ASP A 2 -3.33 -20.02 -6.19
C ASP A 2 -1.81 -19.75 -6.25
N ASP A 3 -1.39 -18.61 -6.82
CA ASP A 3 0.00 -18.32 -7.20
C ASP A 3 0.75 -17.46 -6.17
N LEU A 4 0.20 -17.28 -4.96
CA LEU A 4 0.94 -16.66 -3.86
C LEU A 4 1.68 -17.76 -3.11
N ASP A 5 2.78 -18.22 -3.69
CA ASP A 5 3.71 -19.19 -3.08
C ASP A 5 4.36 -18.66 -1.78
N GLU A 6 4.25 -17.35 -1.53
CA GLU A 6 4.93 -16.66 -0.42
C GLU A 6 3.96 -16.28 0.70
N GLU A 7 4.27 -16.72 1.91
CA GLU A 7 3.55 -16.33 3.13
C GLU A 7 3.68 -14.81 3.32
N LEU A 8 2.54 -14.10 3.28
CA LEU A 8 2.54 -12.66 3.46
C LEU A 8 3.05 -12.27 4.85
N PRO A 9 3.80 -11.17 4.99
CA PRO A 9 4.34 -10.77 6.28
C PRO A 9 3.22 -10.41 7.26
N VAL A 10 3.32 -10.96 8.47
CA VAL A 10 2.44 -10.60 9.59
C VAL A 10 2.74 -9.16 10.02
N LEU A 11 1.82 -8.24 9.78
CA LEU A 11 1.97 -6.82 10.17
C LEU A 11 1.65 -6.56 11.66
N SER A 12 1.10 -7.54 12.37
CA SER A 12 0.70 -7.48 13.79
C SER A 12 1.72 -8.18 14.71
N PHE A 13 2.98 -7.79 14.63
CA PHE A 13 4.10 -8.50 15.27
C PHE A 13 4.15 -8.40 16.80
N ASN A 14 3.38 -7.50 17.44
CA ASN A 14 3.49 -7.17 18.87
C ASN A 14 2.33 -7.67 19.75
N SER A 15 1.45 -8.57 19.27
CA SER A 15 0.18 -9.05 19.87
C SER A 15 -1.10 -8.44 19.22
N PRO A 16 -2.30 -9.00 19.49
CA PRO A 16 -3.55 -8.46 18.98
C PRO A 16 -3.83 -7.03 19.46
N GLY A 17 -4.43 -6.22 18.59
CA GLY A 17 -4.82 -4.84 18.91
C GLY A 17 -4.87 -3.96 17.66
N ASP A 18 -5.05 -2.66 17.88
CA ASP A 18 -5.04 -1.67 16.81
C ASP A 18 -3.61 -1.37 16.34
N TYR A 19 -3.41 -1.38 15.02
CA TYR A 19 -2.18 -0.97 14.37
C TYR A 19 -2.47 0.16 13.39
N ARG A 20 -1.58 1.15 13.35
CA ARG A 20 -1.57 2.13 12.27
C ARG A 20 -0.61 1.67 11.18
N LEU A 21 -1.02 1.92 9.95
CA LEU A 21 -0.22 1.68 8.76
C LEU A 21 0.20 3.02 8.14
N ARG A 22 1.44 3.08 7.66
CA ARG A 22 1.91 4.12 6.75
C ARG A 22 2.34 3.47 5.46
N ILE A 23 1.76 3.93 4.37
CA ILE A 23 2.00 3.39 3.03
C ILE A 23 2.65 4.48 2.20
N HIS A 24 3.79 4.13 1.59
CA HIS A 24 4.44 4.93 0.57
C HIS A 24 4.40 4.13 -0.73
N ALA A 25 3.88 4.74 -1.79
CA ALA A 25 3.85 4.14 -3.12
C ALA A 25 4.70 4.98 -4.09
N ARG A 26 5.35 4.30 -5.03
CA ARG A 26 6.07 4.91 -6.16
C ARG A 26 5.80 4.10 -7.42
N GLY A 27 5.73 4.78 -8.56
CA GLY A 27 5.60 4.14 -9.88
C GLY A 27 4.16 3.88 -10.32
N ARG A 28 3.17 4.31 -9.52
CA ARG A 28 1.73 4.13 -9.75
C ARG A 28 1.17 4.65 -11.07
N ASP A 29 1.92 5.50 -11.78
CA ASP A 29 1.51 6.06 -13.07
C ASP A 29 2.22 5.38 -14.26
N ILE A 30 3.10 4.40 -14.02
CA ILE A 30 4.00 3.84 -15.07
C ILE A 30 3.28 2.80 -15.93
N ALA A 31 2.56 1.86 -15.33
CA ALA A 31 1.93 0.74 -16.02
C ALA A 31 0.49 0.53 -15.55
N VAL A 32 -0.27 1.62 -15.48
CA VAL A 32 -1.68 1.60 -15.08
C VAL A 32 -2.46 0.65 -15.98
N ASP A 33 -3.12 -0.34 -15.38
CA ASP A 33 -3.91 -1.37 -16.07
C ASP A 33 -3.13 -2.21 -17.11
N LEU A 34 -1.79 -2.21 -17.02
CA LEU A 34 -0.90 -3.01 -17.87
C LEU A 34 -0.24 -4.14 -17.07
N ALA A 35 0.27 -5.14 -17.78
CA ALA A 35 1.05 -6.25 -17.24
C ALA A 35 2.50 -6.15 -17.76
N PRO A 36 3.34 -5.28 -17.17
CA PRO A 36 4.72 -5.14 -17.60
C PRO A 36 5.55 -6.37 -17.18
N ASP A 37 6.55 -6.72 -17.99
CA ASP A 37 7.50 -7.80 -17.67
C ASP A 37 8.45 -7.43 -16.50
N GLU A 38 8.59 -6.13 -16.22
CA GLU A 38 9.40 -5.59 -15.13
C GLU A 38 8.52 -4.96 -14.03
N VAL A 39 9.00 -5.03 -12.77
CA VAL A 39 8.31 -4.39 -11.63
C VAL A 39 8.39 -2.87 -11.74
N THR A 40 7.24 -2.23 -11.93
CA THR A 40 7.13 -0.76 -12.09
C THR A 40 6.55 -0.07 -10.86
N GLU A 41 5.87 -0.79 -9.97
CA GLU A 41 5.29 -0.25 -8.74
C GLU A 41 5.99 -0.78 -7.50
N TRP A 42 6.27 0.11 -6.54
CA TRP A 42 6.88 -0.25 -5.25
C TRP A 42 6.09 0.33 -4.08
N TYR A 43 5.97 -0.48 -3.03
CA TYR A 43 5.31 -0.12 -1.79
C TYR A 43 6.28 -0.30 -0.61
N LEU A 44 6.38 0.73 0.22
CA LEU A 44 6.94 0.63 1.57
C LEU A 44 5.79 0.73 2.57
N ILE A 45 5.61 -0.34 3.35
CA ILE A 45 4.56 -0.46 4.36
C ILE A 45 5.23 -0.46 5.73
N GLN A 46 4.81 0.45 6.61
CA GLN A 46 5.23 0.49 7.99
C GLN A 46 4.01 0.25 8.89
N ALA A 47 4.16 -0.61 9.89
CA ALA A 47 3.12 -0.89 10.88
C ALA A 47 3.64 -0.58 12.28
N TRP A 48 2.77 -0.08 13.16
CA TRP A 48 3.08 0.10 14.58
C TRP A 48 1.81 0.07 15.44
N PRO A 49 1.87 -0.44 16.68
CA PRO A 49 0.73 -0.43 17.60
C PRO A 49 0.28 1.00 17.88
N ALA A 50 -1.00 1.29 17.65
CA ALA A 50 -1.63 2.55 18.00
C ALA A 50 -3.14 2.53 17.68
N PRO A 51 -3.96 3.33 18.39
CA PRO A 51 -5.38 3.45 18.10
C PRO A 51 -5.67 3.86 16.65
N ALA A 52 -6.82 3.41 16.14
CA ALA A 52 -7.30 3.82 14.83
C ALA A 52 -7.52 5.33 14.75
N VAL A 53 -7.15 5.91 13.60
CA VAL A 53 -7.39 7.32 13.26
C VAL A 53 -7.86 7.40 11.81
N PRO A 54 -8.60 8.47 11.42
CA PRO A 54 -8.96 8.66 10.02
C PRO A 54 -7.74 8.66 9.10
N VAL A 55 -7.88 8.03 7.93
CA VAL A 55 -6.84 8.01 6.91
C VAL A 55 -6.50 9.43 6.50
N THR A 56 -5.21 9.75 6.43
CA THR A 56 -4.72 11.07 6.01
C THR A 56 -3.69 10.93 4.90
N VAL A 57 -3.97 11.53 3.74
CA VAL A 57 -2.99 11.63 2.66
C VAL A 57 -1.94 12.67 3.03
N ARG A 58 -0.69 12.21 3.29
CA ARG A 58 0.43 13.11 3.61
C ARG A 58 1.04 13.75 2.36
N ARG A 59 1.08 13.00 1.26
CA ARG A 59 1.60 13.43 -0.05
C ARG A 59 1.08 12.47 -1.12
N SER A 60 0.68 13.02 -2.25
CA SER A 60 0.39 12.26 -3.48
C SER A 60 0.98 13.02 -4.66
N ARG A 61 1.52 12.28 -5.63
CA ARG A 61 2.08 12.81 -6.89
C ARG A 61 1.64 11.98 -8.10
N ASP A 62 0.94 10.89 -7.84
CA ASP A 62 0.37 9.99 -8.82
C ASP A 62 -0.95 10.56 -9.35
N SER A 63 -1.07 10.63 -10.67
CA SER A 63 -2.28 11.09 -11.36
C SER A 63 -3.38 10.05 -11.27
N TYR A 64 -3.02 8.76 -11.31
CA TYR A 64 -3.98 7.67 -11.23
C TYR A 64 -4.67 7.61 -9.86
N GLY A 65 -3.92 7.58 -8.75
CA GLY A 65 -4.58 7.56 -7.45
C GLY A 65 -5.29 8.88 -7.14
N ALA A 66 -4.92 10.00 -7.77
CA ALA A 66 -5.71 11.22 -7.69
C ALA A 66 -7.09 11.06 -8.37
N SER A 67 -7.17 10.42 -9.54
CA SER A 67 -8.45 10.17 -10.22
C SER A 67 -9.36 9.22 -9.44
N VAL A 68 -8.80 8.17 -8.84
CA VAL A 68 -9.56 7.20 -8.02
C VAL A 68 -10.15 7.82 -6.75
N ARG A 69 -9.47 8.80 -6.13
CA ARG A 69 -9.97 9.47 -4.90
C ARG A 69 -11.11 10.45 -5.14
N LEU A 70 -11.38 10.83 -6.40
CA LEU A 70 -12.46 11.73 -6.77
C LEU A 70 -13.79 10.99 -7.02
N HIS A 71 -13.77 9.65 -7.10
CA HIS A 71 -14.95 8.78 -7.21
C HIS A 71 -15.24 8.11 -5.86
#